data_AF-A0AAE4AFV2-F1
#
_entry.id   AF-A0AAE4AFV2-F1
#
_cell.length_a   1.000
_cell.length_b   1.000
_cell.length_c   1.000
_cell.angle_alpha   90.00
_cell.angle_beta   90.00
_cell.angle_gamma   90.00
#
_symmetry.space_group_name_H-M   'P 1'
#
loop_
_entity.id
_entity.type
_entity.pdbx_description
1 polymer ?
#
loop_
_entity_poly.entity_id
_entity_poly.type
_entity_poly.pdbx_seq_one_letter_code
_entity_poly.pdbx_strand_id
1 'polypeptide(L)'
;MAVRGNKAVGEALVASYKDDGTCPVPTTDVALNLKNRNYAIEEHGYGPLNPAEPNPEFWRGIADLWGISSEDAKTSRCSNCAAFIQTPKMLECIKGGLGYEDDYPEQGAEHLDSNRTATRKSANLGYCQLFGFKCAGDRVCRAWLHGGPIK
;
A
#
# COMPACT_ATOMS: atom_id res chain seq x y z
N MET A 1 18.73 -6.17 16.01
CA MET A 1 17.56 -6.24 15.10
C MET A 1 16.71 -7.41 15.56
N ALA A 2 15.47 -7.17 15.99
CA ALA A 2 14.57 -8.25 16.37
C ALA A 2 14.36 -9.21 15.19
N VAL A 3 14.43 -10.52 15.43
CA VAL A 3 14.18 -11.53 14.41
C VAL A 3 12.70 -11.45 14.03
N ARG A 4 12.41 -10.88 12.84
CA ARG A 4 11.04 -10.82 12.33
C ARG A 4 10.66 -12.19 11.78
N GLY A 5 9.79 -12.90 12.51
CA GLY A 5 9.44 -14.30 12.24
C GLY A 5 8.78 -14.58 10.89
N ASN A 6 8.44 -13.55 10.10
CA ASN A 6 7.74 -13.70 8.82
C ASN A 6 8.62 -13.57 7.57
N LYS A 7 9.95 -13.56 7.71
CA LYS A 7 10.90 -13.45 6.60
C LYS A 7 10.69 -14.51 5.51
N ALA A 8 10.71 -15.79 5.88
CA ALA A 8 10.54 -16.87 4.91
C ALA A 8 9.19 -16.82 4.18
N VAL A 9 8.12 -16.41 4.89
CA VAL A 9 6.78 -16.26 4.30
C VAL A 9 6.77 -15.14 3.27
N GLY A 10 7.33 -13.98 3.59
CA GLY A 10 7.35 -12.87 2.66
C GLY A 10 8.28 -13.09 1.47
N GLU A 11 9.45 -13.71 1.67
CA GLU A 11 10.34 -14.12 0.56
C GLU A 11 9.64 -15.10 -0.39
N ALA A 12 8.92 -16.10 0.15
CA ALA A 12 8.13 -17.02 -0.65
C ALA A 12 6.99 -16.31 -1.40
N LEU A 13 6.30 -15.35 -0.76
CA LEU A 13 5.24 -14.57 -1.38
C LEU A 13 5.77 -13.79 -2.60
N VAL A 14 6.91 -13.10 -2.44
CA VAL A 14 7.57 -12.38 -3.55
C VAL A 14 7.99 -13.34 -4.66
N ALA A 15 8.65 -14.45 -4.32
CA ALA A 15 9.14 -15.42 -5.31
C ALA A 15 7.99 -16.10 -6.08
N SER A 16 6.81 -16.22 -5.48
CA SER A 16 5.64 -16.85 -6.09
C SER A 16 4.76 -15.90 -6.90
N TYR A 17 5.04 -14.59 -6.88
CA TYR A 17 4.22 -13.60 -7.56
C TYR A 17 4.15 -13.89 -9.07
N LYS A 18 2.93 -13.90 -9.59
CA LYS A 18 2.64 -14.03 -11.01
C LYS A 18 1.69 -12.92 -11.41
N ASP A 19 2.05 -12.22 -12.48
CA ASP A 19 1.19 -11.25 -13.11
C ASP A 19 0.18 -11.97 -14.01
N ASP A 20 -1.12 -11.82 -13.73
CA ASP A 20 -2.21 -12.47 -14.48
C ASP A 20 -2.56 -11.76 -15.79
N GLY A 21 -1.87 -10.67 -16.14
CA GLY A 21 -2.14 -9.92 -17.38
C GLY A 21 -3.35 -8.97 -17.28
N THR A 22 -4.12 -9.00 -16.20
CA THR A 22 -5.27 -8.11 -15.95
C THR A 22 -5.01 -7.10 -14.82
N CYS A 23 -5.79 -6.01 -14.78
CA CYS A 23 -5.76 -5.09 -13.65
C CYS A 23 -6.70 -5.61 -12.56
N PRO A 24 -6.28 -5.68 -11.28
CA PRO A 24 -7.18 -6.05 -10.20
C PRO A 24 -8.37 -5.09 -10.13
N VAL A 25 -9.59 -5.62 -9.97
CA VAL A 25 -10.82 -4.82 -9.88
C VAL A 25 -10.71 -3.64 -8.88
N PRO A 26 -10.10 -3.79 -7.68
CA PRO A 26 -9.98 -2.67 -6.74
C PRO A 26 -9.06 -1.53 -7.20
N THR A 27 -8.29 -1.67 -8.30
CA THR A 27 -7.52 -0.52 -8.82
C THR A 27 -8.41 0.48 -9.53
N THR A 28 -9.52 0.02 -10.14
CA THR A 28 -10.47 0.85 -10.90
C THR A 28 -11.81 1.03 -10.18
N ASP A 29 -12.28 0.04 -9.41
CA ASP A 29 -13.50 0.14 -8.60
C ASP A 29 -13.21 0.83 -7.26
N VAL A 30 -13.68 2.07 -7.12
CA VAL A 30 -13.51 2.87 -5.90
C VAL A 30 -14.28 2.28 -4.72
N ALA A 31 -15.49 1.77 -4.92
CA ALA A 31 -16.32 1.25 -3.83
C ALA A 31 -15.68 -0.01 -3.23
N LEU A 32 -15.22 -0.94 -4.09
CA LEU A 32 -14.51 -2.13 -3.65
C LEU A 32 -13.17 -1.78 -3.00
N ASN A 33 -12.42 -0.83 -3.57
CA ASN A 33 -11.18 -0.34 -2.98
C ASN A 33 -11.38 0.18 -1.55
N LEU A 34 -12.39 1.03 -1.35
CA LEU A 34 -12.72 1.61 -0.05
C LEU A 34 -13.17 0.55 0.94
N LYS A 35 -14.00 -0.41 0.51
CA LYS A 35 -14.41 -1.55 1.33
C LYS A 35 -13.19 -2.33 1.84
N ASN A 36 -12.27 -2.67 0.94
CA ASN A 36 -11.07 -3.43 1.27
C ASN A 36 -10.09 -2.64 2.14
N ARG A 37 -9.93 -1.34 1.88
CA ARG A 37 -9.12 -0.44 2.70
C ARG A 37 -9.69 -0.30 4.11
N ASN A 38 -11.00 -0.13 4.25
CA ASN A 38 -11.65 0.01 5.56
C ASN A 38 -11.52 -1.27 6.37
N TYR A 39 -11.69 -2.44 5.73
CA TYR A 39 -11.39 -3.73 6.36
C TYR A 39 -9.93 -3.78 6.88
N ALA A 40 -8.95 -3.34 6.09
CA ALA A 40 -7.56 -3.29 6.55
C ALA A 40 -7.32 -2.29 7.70
N ILE A 41 -8.08 -1.19 7.77
CA ILE A 41 -8.03 -0.22 8.88
C ILE A 41 -8.60 -0.85 10.15
N GLU A 42 -9.80 -1.42 10.07
CA GLU A 42 -10.58 -1.94 11.20
C GLU A 42 -9.94 -3.20 11.78
N GLU A 43 -9.63 -4.18 10.93
CA GLU A 43 -9.20 -5.51 11.38
C GLU A 43 -7.67 -5.63 11.51
N HIS A 44 -6.93 -4.83 10.76
CA HIS A 44 -5.48 -4.96 10.66
C HIS A 44 -4.71 -3.68 11.01
N GLY A 45 -5.40 -2.63 11.47
CA GLY A 45 -4.76 -1.40 11.94
C GLY A 45 -3.94 -0.68 10.86
N TYR A 46 -4.42 -0.67 9.61
CA TYR A 46 -3.75 0.04 8.53
C TYR A 46 -3.67 1.55 8.82
N GLY A 47 -2.46 2.07 9.03
CA GLY A 47 -2.24 3.43 9.48
C GLY A 47 -0.76 3.77 9.76
N PRO A 48 -0.50 4.83 10.55
CA PRO A 48 -1.47 5.84 10.93
C PRO A 48 -1.91 6.63 9.68
N LEU A 49 -3.01 7.40 9.77
CA LEU A 49 -3.53 8.16 8.62
C LEU A 49 -2.46 9.11 8.05
N ASN A 50 -1.78 9.83 8.95
CA ASN A 50 -0.63 10.66 8.64
C ASN A 50 0.64 10.09 9.33
N PRO A 51 1.49 9.36 8.61
CA PRO A 51 2.75 8.84 9.14
C PRO A 51 3.79 9.88 9.54
N ALA A 52 3.67 11.13 9.07
CA ALA A 52 4.61 12.21 9.38
C ALA A 52 4.31 12.87 10.73
N GLU A 53 3.11 12.69 11.27
CA GLU A 53 2.72 13.23 12.58
C GLU A 53 3.10 12.28 13.72
N PRO A 54 3.45 12.81 14.90
CA PRO A 54 3.67 11.99 16.09
C PRO A 54 2.41 11.20 16.45
N ASN A 55 2.52 9.87 16.49
CA ASN A 55 1.45 8.98 16.97
C ASN A 55 2.03 7.86 17.86
N PRO A 56 2.48 8.19 19.09
CA PRO A 56 3.19 7.25 19.95
C PRO A 56 2.35 6.03 20.33
N GLU A 57 1.03 6.19 20.49
CA GLU A 57 0.12 5.10 20.82
C GLU A 57 0.02 4.07 19.69
N PHE A 58 -0.16 4.54 18.44
CA PHE A 58 -0.21 3.65 17.28
C PHE A 58 1.08 2.82 17.14
N TRP A 59 2.23 3.47 17.23
CA TRP A 59 3.53 2.81 17.08
C TRP A 59 3.82 1.84 18.22
N ARG A 60 3.46 2.21 19.45
CA ARG A 60 3.54 1.32 20.61
C ARG A 60 2.67 0.08 20.43
N GLY A 61 1.44 0.21 19.92
CA GLY A 61 0.57 -0.94 19.67
C GLY A 61 1.15 -1.96 18.67
N ILE A 62 1.85 -1.49 17.63
CA ILE A 62 2.56 -2.38 16.70
C ILE A 62 3.80 -2.99 17.36
N ALA A 63 4.55 -2.18 18.10
CA ALA A 63 5.74 -2.59 18.83
C ALA A 63 5.43 -3.72 19.83
N ASP A 64 4.38 -3.56 20.62
CA ASP A 64 3.89 -4.53 21.59
C ASP A 64 3.42 -5.82 20.90
N LEU A 65 2.70 -5.71 19.77
CA LEU A 65 2.24 -6.87 18.99
C LEU A 65 3.39 -7.74 18.49
N TRP A 66 4.50 -7.13 18.06
CA TRP A 66 5.63 -7.85 17.47
C TRP A 66 6.80 -8.05 18.44
N GLY A 67 6.71 -7.55 19.68
CA GLY A 67 7.79 -7.61 20.66
C GLY A 67 9.05 -6.86 20.24
N ILE A 68 8.89 -5.69 19.61
CA ILE A 68 9.99 -4.85 19.09
C ILE A 68 9.92 -3.42 19.65
N SER A 69 10.88 -2.56 19.30
CA SER A 69 10.79 -1.14 19.67
C SER A 69 9.84 -0.37 18.75
N SER A 70 9.35 0.79 19.21
CA SER A 70 8.54 1.69 18.37
C SER A 70 9.32 2.21 17.16
N GLU A 71 10.63 2.36 17.30
CA GLU A 71 11.56 2.73 16.24
C GLU A 71 11.64 1.63 15.19
N ASP A 72 11.78 0.37 15.62
CA ASP A 72 11.78 -0.77 14.70
C ASP A 72 10.41 -0.91 14.02
N ALA A 73 9.30 -0.71 14.75
CA ALA A 73 7.95 -0.74 14.17
C ALA A 73 7.79 0.28 13.02
N LYS A 74 8.32 1.50 13.19
CA LYS A 74 8.32 2.57 12.17
C LYS A 74 9.09 2.23 10.90
N THR A 75 9.94 1.21 10.90
CA THR A 75 10.63 0.75 9.68
C THR A 75 9.78 -0.21 8.84
N SER A 76 8.65 -0.69 9.35
CA SER A 76 7.81 -1.72 8.73
C SER A 76 6.78 -1.12 7.76
N ARG A 77 7.26 -0.41 6.74
CA ARG A 77 6.40 0.34 5.82
C ARG A 77 5.80 -0.55 4.73
N CYS A 78 4.64 -0.18 4.21
CA CYS A 78 4.07 -0.88 3.05
C CYS A 78 5.06 -0.87 1.87
N SER A 79 5.82 0.20 1.69
CA SER A 79 6.86 0.31 0.66
C SER A 79 7.98 -0.73 0.74
N ASN A 80 8.17 -1.42 1.88
CA ASN A 80 9.10 -2.54 2.03
C ASN A 80 8.42 -3.86 2.44
N CYS A 81 7.09 -3.93 2.31
CA CYS A 81 6.29 -5.11 2.61
C CYS A 81 6.26 -6.08 1.42
N ALA A 82 6.45 -7.38 1.64
CA ALA A 82 6.40 -8.41 0.59
C ALA A 82 5.03 -8.49 -0.13
N ALA A 83 3.97 -7.98 0.50
CA ALA A 83 2.64 -7.91 -0.10
C ALA A 83 2.41 -6.68 -0.99
N PHE A 84 3.37 -5.78 -1.07
CA PHE A 84 3.22 -4.51 -1.78
C PHE A 84 3.75 -4.61 -3.20
N ILE A 85 2.86 -4.45 -4.18
CA ILE A 85 3.15 -4.59 -5.60
C ILE A 85 3.28 -3.20 -6.23
N GLN A 86 4.43 -2.96 -6.85
CA GLN A 86 4.74 -1.77 -7.65
C GLN A 86 5.41 -2.14 -8.97
N THR A 87 4.93 -3.20 -9.64
CA THR A 87 5.34 -3.48 -11.02
C THR A 87 4.87 -2.35 -11.95
N PRO A 88 5.55 -2.12 -13.10
CA PRO A 88 5.12 -1.10 -14.05
C PRO A 88 3.64 -1.21 -14.43
N LYS A 89 3.17 -2.42 -14.74
CA LYS A 89 1.78 -2.67 -15.07
C LYS A 89 0.83 -2.37 -13.91
N MET A 90 1.14 -2.82 -12.69
CA MET A 90 0.30 -2.54 -11.53
C MET A 90 0.19 -1.04 -11.27
N LEU A 91 1.29 -0.31 -11.43
CA LEU A 91 1.30 1.14 -11.28
C LEU A 91 0.47 1.85 -12.34
N GLU A 92 0.41 1.33 -13.57
CA GLU A 92 -0.50 1.82 -14.61
C GLU A 92 -1.96 1.49 -14.30
N CYS A 93 -2.26 0.29 -13.79
CA CYS A 93 -3.61 -0.08 -13.33
C CYS A 93 -4.11 0.89 -12.24
N ILE A 94 -3.22 1.25 -11.29
CA ILE A 94 -3.53 2.23 -10.25
C ILE A 94 -3.74 3.61 -10.87
N LYS A 95 -2.82 4.07 -11.73
CA LYS A 95 -2.86 5.38 -12.38
C LYS A 95 -4.17 5.58 -13.15
N GLY A 96 -4.58 4.59 -13.94
CA GLY A 96 -5.82 4.63 -14.73
C GLY A 96 -7.09 4.71 -13.89
N GLY A 97 -7.05 4.27 -12.63
CA GLY A 97 -8.17 4.34 -11.70
C GLY A 97 -8.14 5.52 -10.71
N LEU A 98 -7.43 6.61 -11.04
CA LEU A 98 -7.37 7.83 -10.22
C LEU A 98 -8.05 9.00 -10.95
N GLY A 99 -8.87 9.80 -10.26
CA GLY A 99 -9.48 11.02 -10.80
C GLY A 99 -10.56 10.77 -11.87
N TYR A 100 -11.46 11.74 -12.02
CA TYR A 100 -12.54 11.72 -13.00
C TYR A 100 -12.28 12.74 -14.11
N GLU A 101 -12.68 12.44 -15.34
CA GLU A 101 -12.52 13.36 -16.47
C GLU A 101 -13.33 14.65 -16.29
N ASP A 102 -14.50 14.53 -15.66
CA ASP A 102 -15.39 15.65 -15.34
C ASP A 102 -14.76 16.70 -14.41
N ASP A 103 -13.71 16.34 -13.67
CA ASP A 103 -12.95 17.27 -12.81
C ASP A 103 -11.97 18.15 -13.61
N TYR A 104 -11.74 17.86 -14.90
CA TYR A 104 -10.74 18.52 -15.76
C TYR A 104 -11.31 19.01 -17.12
N PRO A 105 -12.46 19.70 -17.15
CA PRO A 105 -13.14 20.04 -18.41
C PRO A 105 -12.37 21.04 -19.28
N GLU A 106 -11.63 21.97 -18.67
CA GLU A 106 -10.88 23.01 -19.40
C GLU A 106 -9.44 22.60 -19.71
N GLN A 107 -8.83 21.75 -18.86
CA GLN A 107 -7.43 21.35 -18.95
C GLN A 107 -7.23 20.05 -19.75
N GLY A 108 -8.29 19.25 -19.90
CA GLY A 108 -8.31 18.05 -20.72
C GLY A 108 -7.48 16.87 -20.21
N ALA A 109 -7.35 15.85 -21.06
CA ALA A 109 -6.78 14.55 -20.72
C ALA A 109 -5.30 14.59 -20.30
N GLU A 110 -4.50 15.50 -20.86
CA GLU A 110 -3.09 15.64 -20.52
C GLU A 110 -2.90 16.06 -19.05
N HIS A 111 -3.73 17.00 -18.59
CA HIS A 111 -3.66 17.49 -17.21
C HIS A 111 -4.15 16.43 -16.22
N LEU A 112 -5.19 15.66 -16.58
CA LEU A 112 -5.62 14.49 -15.81
C LEU A 112 -4.49 13.46 -15.71
N ASP A 113 -3.83 13.11 -16.81
CA ASP A 113 -2.71 12.15 -16.82
C ASP A 113 -1.54 12.60 -15.94
N SER A 114 -1.19 13.89 -16.03
CA SER A 114 -0.15 14.51 -15.21
C SER A 114 -0.50 14.44 -13.72
N ASN A 115 -1.74 14.80 -13.35
CA ASN A 115 -2.21 14.69 -11.97
C ASN A 115 -2.22 13.24 -11.46
N ARG A 116 -2.74 12.28 -12.25
CA ARG A 116 -2.71 10.85 -11.91
C ARG A 116 -1.28 10.39 -11.60
N THR A 117 -0.33 10.79 -12.45
CA THR A 117 1.09 10.48 -12.28
C THR A 117 1.66 11.12 -11.01
N ALA A 118 1.36 12.40 -10.77
CA ALA A 118 1.80 13.13 -9.59
C ALA A 118 1.23 12.52 -8.31
N THR A 119 -0.08 12.29 -8.22
CA THR A 119 -0.75 11.68 -7.06
C THR A 119 -0.16 10.31 -6.74
N ARG A 120 -0.01 9.44 -7.75
CA ARG A 120 0.56 8.10 -7.57
C ARG A 120 1.99 8.15 -7.01
N LYS A 121 2.82 9.06 -7.52
CA LYS A 121 4.21 9.23 -7.08
C LYS A 121 4.28 9.84 -5.67
N SER A 122 3.56 10.93 -5.41
CA SER A 122 3.58 11.64 -4.13
C SER A 122 3.08 10.79 -2.97
N ALA A 123 2.08 9.93 -3.19
CA ALA A 123 1.60 9.00 -2.17
C ALA A 123 2.33 7.65 -2.15
N ASN A 124 3.36 7.48 -3.00
CA ASN A 124 4.08 6.22 -3.21
C ASN A 124 3.11 5.03 -3.31
N LEU A 125 2.14 5.11 -4.23
CA LEU A 125 1.07 4.13 -4.30
C LEU A 125 1.57 2.78 -4.81
N GLY A 126 0.98 1.72 -4.31
CA GLY A 126 1.13 0.35 -4.80
C GLY A 126 -0.13 -0.46 -4.47
N TYR A 127 -0.16 -1.71 -4.91
CA TYR A 127 -1.29 -2.60 -4.63
C TYR A 127 -0.94 -3.55 -3.49
N CYS A 128 -1.79 -3.62 -2.47
CA CYS A 128 -1.65 -4.60 -1.40
C CYS A 128 -2.33 -5.90 -1.81
N GLN A 129 -1.58 -6.96 -2.09
CA GLN A 129 -2.16 -8.25 -2.48
C GLN A 129 -2.82 -9.02 -1.33
N LEU A 130 -2.51 -8.70 -0.07
CA LEU A 130 -3.14 -9.35 1.09
C LEU A 130 -4.61 -8.94 1.24
N PHE A 131 -4.90 -7.67 1.03
CA PHE A 131 -6.24 -7.11 1.30
C PHE A 131 -6.91 -6.54 0.05
N GLY A 132 -6.20 -6.48 -1.07
CA GLY A 132 -6.76 -6.11 -2.37
C GLY A 132 -7.16 -4.64 -2.47
N PHE A 133 -6.25 -3.70 -2.21
CA PHE A 133 -6.55 -2.27 -2.35
C PHE A 133 -5.31 -1.45 -2.75
N LYS A 134 -5.57 -0.21 -3.20
CA LYS A 134 -4.57 0.82 -3.49
C LYS A 134 -3.99 1.32 -2.15
N CYS A 135 -2.77 0.92 -1.86
CA CYS A 135 -2.08 1.17 -0.60
C CYS A 135 -1.05 2.30 -0.79
N ALA A 136 -0.92 3.17 0.22
CA ALA A 136 0.15 4.16 0.32
C ALA A 136 1.40 3.54 0.97
N GLY A 137 2.58 3.78 0.38
CA GLY A 137 3.84 3.16 0.79
C GLY A 137 4.28 3.53 2.20
N ASP A 138 3.94 4.73 2.70
CA ASP A 138 4.38 5.21 4.00
C ASP A 138 3.54 4.70 5.18
N ARG A 139 2.43 4.01 4.91
CA ARG A 139 1.61 3.41 5.96
C ARG A 139 2.14 2.03 6.35
N VAL A 140 1.59 1.45 7.41
CA VAL A 140 1.86 0.11 7.91
C VAL A 140 0.55 -0.53 8.34
N CYS A 141 0.50 -1.87 8.39
CA CYS A 141 -0.55 -2.61 9.10
C CYS A 141 0.07 -3.74 9.92
N ARG A 142 -0.73 -4.35 10.78
CA ARG A 142 -0.33 -5.47 11.65
C ARG A 142 0.01 -6.75 10.88
N ALA A 143 -0.36 -6.83 9.60
CA ALA A 143 -0.07 -7.95 8.70
C ALA A 143 1.18 -7.71 7.81
N TRP A 144 2.05 -6.77 8.17
CA TRP A 144 3.28 -6.48 7.42
C TRP A 144 4.17 -7.74 7.30
N LEU A 145 4.73 -7.97 6.11
CA LEU A 145 5.59 -9.12 5.79
C LEU A 145 6.97 -8.64 5.31
N HIS A 146 8.05 -9.22 5.83
CA HIS A 146 9.40 -8.90 5.41
C HIS A 146 9.70 -9.38 3.98
N GLY A 147 10.57 -8.67 3.26
CA GLY A 147 11.10 -9.12 1.97
C GLY A 147 10.56 -8.38 0.74
N GLY A 148 9.83 -7.28 0.93
CA GLY A 148 9.28 -6.51 -0.19
C GLY A 148 10.13 -5.33 -0.66
N PRO A 149 9.63 -4.56 -1.65
CA PRO A 149 8.37 -4.77 -2.39
C PRO A 149 8.52 -5.62 -3.67
N ILE A 150 7.41 -6.04 -4.26
CA ILE A 150 7.37 -6.67 -5.59
C ILE A 150 7.49 -5.58 -6.66
N LYS A 151 8.45 -5.72 -7.57
CA LYS A 151 8.80 -4.75 -8.62
C LYS A 151 8.74 -5.37 -10.00
#